data_AF-A0A8S3Z5F8-F1
#
_entry.id   AF-A0A8S3Z5F8-F1
#
_cell.length_a   1.000
_cell.length_b   1.000
_cell.length_c   1.000
_cell.angle_alpha   90.00
_cell.angle_beta   90.00
_cell.angle_gamma   90.00
#
_symmetry.space_group_name_H-M   'P 1'
#
loop_
_entity.id
_entity.type
_entity.pdbx_description
1 polymer ?
#
loop_
_entity_poly.entity_id
_entity_poly.type
_entity_poly.pdbx_seq_one_letter_code
_entity_poly.pdbx_strand_id
1 'polypeptide(L)'
;MSVPIYKPVSQKLLPLDNRPLPPSLKVQKEVDTQCGLCTCQPACMQPLATIGIFTGFYSFANMLAQTLNYYVNSQITTLERQFGFSSYYTGIIMAANDIGFLVCVLFAAHLATKVHVARSLGVTMILFGISGISCSLPHFLFGASVNKDPTTDNSNSTESNFSKQPFVGSFCDMFNISGDPCGIDAALNTAEQKAGTASEKVSQISFLIIVLGMCLQGFGKAPNTSYALVYVDDNTKKVNTGFYIGIIAATSVLGPVSAFLLGGVFSRIYVTLEVTQLTPRHPRWIGAWWLGFVVFGLLAVIAAIPLFCFPRKLPRSKVKDARGNDTTSAGNVDLSKPVLSHDSLKQRHGDKIANCHTAPSSKRLGFRSLIKHYREFIASLCRLLVNPIYVCWVVSSCFYIFMIAGSTAFYPKYLERVFDLEVHTANYITAATFMSASFGGVFVGGFLSRRYKMTAMRCLQFSCLMTALSVMISTHDPHLSENSCNRGCNCRDNSYFPICGDDGKTYYSPCHAGCLLAEHGIYQNCSCVLSGQAVTGVCEFGCSHLYGYVISGCLRLLSMALNFVPKTIVFMRCVPEQDRSMSLSVMPFVNSLF
;
A
#
# COMPACT_ATOMS: atom_id res chain seq x y z
N MET A 1 -46.98 9.25 -5.45
CA MET A 1 -45.69 9.16 -6.19
C MET A 1 -45.27 7.71 -6.23
N SER A 2 -45.62 7.03 -7.32
CA SER A 2 -45.44 5.60 -7.55
C SER A 2 -44.24 5.39 -8.48
N VAL A 3 -43.23 4.67 -8.00
CA VAL A 3 -42.04 4.25 -8.76
C VAL A 3 -42.47 3.18 -9.79
N PRO A 4 -42.12 3.29 -11.08
CA PRO A 4 -42.46 2.26 -12.05
C PRO A 4 -41.60 1.01 -11.85
N ILE A 5 -42.27 -0.13 -11.63
CA ILE A 5 -41.70 -1.47 -11.59
C ILE A 5 -41.36 -1.89 -13.02
N TYR A 6 -40.08 -2.07 -13.33
CA TYR A 6 -39.61 -2.56 -14.62
C TYR A 6 -39.92 -4.06 -14.76
N LYS A 7 -40.85 -4.43 -15.64
CA LYS A 7 -41.11 -5.83 -16.03
C LYS A 7 -40.04 -6.28 -17.05
N PRO A 8 -39.45 -7.48 -16.91
CA PRO A 8 -38.54 -8.01 -17.92
C PRO A 8 -39.31 -8.38 -19.20
N VAL A 9 -38.83 -7.92 -20.35
CA VAL A 9 -39.30 -8.29 -21.68
C VAL A 9 -38.83 -9.72 -21.98
N SER A 10 -39.78 -10.65 -22.10
CA SER A 10 -39.52 -12.01 -22.59
C SER A 10 -39.24 -11.98 -24.10
N GLN A 11 -37.98 -11.83 -24.48
CA GLN A 11 -37.56 -11.95 -25.88
C GLN A 11 -37.40 -13.44 -26.22
N LYS A 12 -38.28 -13.97 -27.07
CA LYS A 12 -38.16 -15.33 -27.65
C LYS A 12 -36.80 -15.45 -28.35
N LEU A 13 -35.93 -16.35 -27.87
CA LEU A 13 -34.70 -16.73 -28.57
C LEU A 13 -35.06 -17.40 -29.90
N LEU A 14 -34.56 -16.82 -31.00
CA LEU A 14 -34.44 -17.51 -32.29
C LEU A 14 -33.37 -18.62 -32.17
N PRO A 15 -33.55 -19.78 -32.81
CA PRO A 15 -32.58 -20.88 -32.74
C PRO A 15 -31.25 -20.46 -33.36
N LEU A 16 -30.15 -20.67 -32.61
CA LEU A 16 -28.78 -20.47 -33.07
C LEU A 16 -28.50 -21.36 -34.29
N ASP A 17 -28.08 -20.72 -35.38
CA ASP A 17 -27.61 -21.35 -36.60
C ASP A 17 -26.33 -22.16 -36.32
N ASN A 18 -26.40 -23.49 -36.46
CA ASN A 18 -25.31 -24.45 -36.22
C ASN A 18 -24.28 -24.48 -37.37
N ARG A 19 -23.91 -23.32 -37.92
CA ARG A 19 -22.87 -23.26 -38.96
C ARG A 19 -21.46 -23.38 -38.33
N PRO A 20 -20.59 -24.27 -38.86
CA PRO A 20 -19.23 -24.41 -38.37
C PRO A 20 -18.46 -23.09 -38.54
N LEU A 21 -17.75 -22.67 -37.47
CA LEU A 21 -16.94 -21.45 -37.49
C LEU A 21 -15.91 -21.51 -38.64
N PRO A 22 -15.68 -20.37 -39.34
CA PRO A 22 -14.67 -20.30 -40.38
C PRO A 22 -13.27 -20.62 -39.84
N PRO A 23 -12.41 -21.30 -40.61
CA PRO A 23 -11.13 -21.86 -40.15
C PRO A 23 -10.18 -20.81 -39.57
N SER A 24 -10.16 -19.59 -40.10
CA SER A 24 -9.36 -18.48 -39.56
C SER A 24 -9.73 -18.09 -38.13
N LEU A 25 -11.02 -18.19 -37.77
CA LEU A 25 -11.49 -17.90 -36.42
C LEU A 25 -11.19 -19.05 -35.44
N LYS A 26 -11.13 -20.30 -35.92
CA LYS A 26 -10.72 -21.45 -35.11
C LYS A 26 -9.23 -21.38 -34.75
N VAL A 27 -8.37 -21.06 -35.72
CA VAL A 27 -6.92 -20.88 -35.52
C VAL A 27 -6.65 -19.76 -34.52
N GLN A 28 -7.32 -18.61 -34.65
CA GLN A 28 -7.17 -17.50 -33.70
C GLN A 28 -7.59 -17.88 -32.28
N LYS A 29 -8.65 -18.69 -32.13
CA LYS A 29 -9.18 -19.15 -30.84
C LYS A 29 -8.28 -20.19 -30.18
N GLU A 30 -7.57 -21.02 -30.95
CA GLU A 30 -6.57 -21.97 -30.44
C GLU A 30 -5.32 -21.25 -29.93
N VAL A 31 -4.78 -20.29 -30.70
CA VAL A 31 -3.58 -19.51 -30.31
C VAL A 31 -3.81 -18.68 -29.04
N ASP A 32 -5.02 -18.09 -28.87
CA ASP A 32 -5.36 -17.29 -27.69
C ASP A 32 -5.56 -18.12 -26.39
N THR A 33 -5.60 -19.46 -26.50
CA THR A 33 -5.88 -20.39 -25.38
C THR A 33 -4.71 -21.28 -24.94
N GLN A 34 -3.59 -21.25 -25.65
CA GLN A 34 -2.43 -22.09 -25.36
C GLN A 34 -1.44 -21.41 -24.42
N CYS A 35 -1.01 -22.11 -23.37
CA CYS A 35 0.09 -21.67 -22.50
C CYS A 35 1.42 -21.67 -23.27
N GLY A 36 2.27 -20.67 -23.05
CA GLY A 36 3.61 -20.62 -23.63
C GLY A 36 4.32 -19.27 -23.51
N LEU A 37 5.65 -19.32 -23.54
CA LEU A 37 6.52 -18.14 -23.57
C LEU A 37 6.90 -17.84 -25.01
N CYS A 38 6.48 -16.68 -25.52
CA CYS A 38 6.72 -16.26 -26.90
C CYS A 38 6.30 -17.30 -27.94
N THR A 39 7.24 -17.92 -28.65
CA THR A 39 7.03 -18.94 -29.70
C THR A 39 7.10 -20.38 -29.19
N CYS A 40 7.50 -20.60 -27.93
CA CYS A 40 7.59 -21.92 -27.31
C CYS A 40 6.31 -22.23 -26.53
N GLN A 41 5.50 -23.16 -27.05
CA GLN A 41 4.28 -23.65 -26.41
C GLN A 41 4.42 -25.14 -26.07
N PRO A 42 5.16 -25.50 -25.00
CA PRO A 42 5.40 -26.89 -24.66
C PRO A 42 4.13 -27.59 -24.17
N ALA A 43 3.94 -28.84 -24.58
CA ALA A 43 2.77 -29.66 -24.23
C ALA A 43 2.63 -29.89 -22.71
N CYS A 44 3.75 -29.87 -21.96
CA CYS A 44 3.76 -30.04 -20.50
C CYS A 44 3.16 -28.85 -19.73
N MET A 45 3.05 -27.66 -20.34
CA MET A 45 2.49 -26.46 -19.70
C MET A 45 1.00 -26.24 -19.97
N GLN A 46 0.43 -26.97 -20.93
CA GLN A 46 -1.02 -26.92 -21.22
C GLN A 46 -1.93 -27.43 -20.08
N PRO A 47 -1.55 -28.43 -19.25
CA PRO A 47 -2.35 -28.85 -18.09
C PRO A 47 -2.38 -27.80 -16.97
N LEU A 48 -1.37 -26.92 -16.90
CA LEU A 48 -1.28 -25.84 -15.91
C LEU A 48 -2.18 -24.63 -16.25
N ALA A 49 -2.86 -24.63 -17.40
CA ALA A 49 -3.77 -23.59 -17.87
C ALA A 49 -5.12 -23.55 -17.11
N THR A 50 -5.09 -23.62 -15.78
CA THR A 50 -6.28 -23.57 -14.92
C THR A 50 -6.32 -22.26 -14.13
N ILE A 51 -7.51 -21.69 -13.97
CA ILE A 51 -7.70 -20.43 -13.25
C ILE A 51 -7.24 -20.48 -11.79
N GLY A 52 -7.36 -21.63 -11.13
CA GLY A 52 -6.87 -21.82 -9.77
C GLY A 52 -5.35 -21.68 -9.66
N ILE A 53 -4.60 -22.24 -10.62
CA ILE A 53 -3.14 -22.16 -10.66
C ILE A 53 -2.69 -20.73 -10.95
N PHE A 54 -3.34 -20.07 -11.92
CA PHE A 54 -3.13 -18.63 -12.17
C PHE A 54 -3.35 -17.81 -10.90
N THR A 55 -4.49 -18.04 -10.23
CA THR A 55 -4.84 -17.30 -9.02
C THR A 55 -3.80 -17.53 -7.93
N GLY A 56 -3.30 -18.77 -7.76
CA GLY A 56 -2.25 -19.10 -6.79
C GLY A 56 -0.95 -18.34 -7.05
N PHE A 57 -0.39 -18.45 -8.26
CA PHE A 57 0.85 -17.74 -8.62
C PHE A 57 0.69 -16.23 -8.53
N TYR A 58 -0.42 -15.68 -9.06
CA TYR A 58 -0.68 -14.26 -8.97
C TYR A 58 -0.84 -13.79 -7.52
N SER A 59 -1.53 -14.55 -6.67
CA SER A 59 -1.72 -14.19 -5.26
C SER A 59 -0.38 -14.14 -4.51
N PHE A 60 0.51 -15.09 -4.77
CA PHE A 60 1.85 -15.09 -4.18
C PHE A 60 2.69 -13.91 -4.68
N ALA A 61 2.70 -13.66 -5.99
CA ALA A 61 3.40 -12.50 -6.55
C ALA A 61 2.84 -11.18 -6.01
N ASN A 62 1.52 -11.05 -5.94
CA ASN A 62 0.85 -9.88 -5.40
C ASN A 62 1.13 -9.70 -3.90
N MET A 63 1.24 -10.77 -3.12
CA MET A 63 1.69 -10.70 -1.73
C MET A 63 3.06 -10.03 -1.63
N LEU A 64 4.04 -10.44 -2.45
CA LEU A 64 5.39 -9.84 -2.48
C LEU A 64 5.36 -8.36 -2.89
N ALA A 65 4.53 -7.98 -3.87
CA ALA A 65 4.35 -6.58 -4.24
C ALA A 65 3.78 -5.75 -3.07
N GLN A 66 2.80 -6.30 -2.34
CA GLN A 66 2.26 -5.67 -1.13
C GLN A 66 3.31 -5.61 -0.02
N THR A 67 4.12 -6.66 0.17
CA THR A 67 5.24 -6.65 1.13
C THR A 67 6.18 -5.49 0.84
N LEU A 68 6.62 -5.32 -0.41
CA LEU A 68 7.47 -4.20 -0.82
C LEU A 68 6.82 -2.83 -0.58
N ASN A 69 5.52 -2.69 -0.87
CA ASN A 69 4.79 -1.44 -0.66
C ASN A 69 4.72 -1.04 0.83
N TYR A 70 4.56 -2.01 1.72
CA TYR A 70 4.48 -1.77 3.17
C TYR A 70 5.84 -1.81 3.87
N TYR A 71 6.88 -2.35 3.24
CA TYR A 71 8.22 -2.44 3.82
C TYR A 71 8.80 -1.06 4.12
N VAL A 72 8.58 -0.09 3.23
CA VAL A 72 8.97 1.31 3.44
C VAL A 72 8.36 1.86 4.73
N ASN A 73 7.07 1.57 4.99
CA ASN A 73 6.39 1.97 6.22
C ASN A 73 7.05 1.40 7.48
N SER A 74 7.57 0.16 7.41
CA SER A 74 8.25 -0.48 8.54
C SER A 74 9.63 0.10 8.85
N GLN A 75 10.24 0.82 7.90
CA GLN A 75 11.61 1.33 7.99
C GLN A 75 11.68 2.86 8.05
N ILE A 76 10.54 3.57 8.17
CA ILE A 76 10.52 5.04 8.14
C ILE A 76 11.45 5.62 9.20
N THR A 77 11.39 5.17 10.46
CA THR A 77 12.22 5.71 11.54
C THR A 77 13.71 5.41 11.34
N THR A 78 14.04 4.29 10.69
CA THR A 78 15.41 3.94 10.33
C THR A 78 15.93 4.84 9.21
N LEU A 79 15.11 5.15 8.20
CA LEU A 79 15.44 6.10 7.14
C LEU A 79 15.59 7.54 7.67
N GLU A 80 14.73 7.96 8.61
CA GLU A 80 14.83 9.25 9.31
C GLU A 80 16.15 9.36 10.07
N ARG A 81 16.54 8.31 10.80
CA ARG A 81 17.80 8.25 11.55
C ARG A 81 19.04 8.22 10.63
N GLN A 82 19.01 7.46 9.54
CA GLN A 82 20.16 7.30 8.65
C GLN A 82 20.50 8.56 7.84
N PHE A 83 19.49 9.28 7.35
CA PHE A 83 19.68 10.42 6.45
C PHE A 83 19.31 11.77 7.07
N GLY A 84 18.84 11.79 8.32
CA GLY A 84 18.38 13.00 9.00
C GLY A 84 17.09 13.56 8.42
N PHE A 85 16.25 12.72 7.80
CA PHE A 85 15.00 13.18 7.20
C PHE A 85 14.01 13.65 8.28
N SER A 86 13.43 14.84 8.07
CA SER A 86 12.23 15.25 8.78
C SER A 86 11.02 14.41 8.34
N SER A 87 10.00 14.31 9.20
CA SER A 87 8.71 13.68 8.89
C SER A 87 8.07 14.21 7.60
N TYR A 88 8.39 15.45 7.22
CA TYR A 88 7.96 16.05 5.94
C TYR A 88 8.53 15.30 4.73
N TYR A 89 9.84 15.05 4.70
CA TYR A 89 10.50 14.33 3.60
C TYR A 89 10.02 12.88 3.54
N THR A 90 9.88 12.20 4.68
CA THR A 90 9.34 10.82 4.69
C THR A 90 7.88 10.75 4.27
N GLY A 91 7.08 11.78 4.55
CA GLY A 91 5.74 11.95 3.98
C GLY A 91 5.75 12.05 2.45
N ILE A 92 6.69 12.81 1.86
CA ILE A 92 6.82 12.91 0.39
C ILE A 92 7.24 11.56 -0.23
N ILE A 93 8.15 10.82 0.40
CA ILE A 93 8.55 9.48 -0.07
C ILE A 93 7.32 8.57 -0.18
N MET A 94 6.44 8.60 0.82
CA MET A 94 5.20 7.83 0.80
C MET A 94 4.24 8.30 -0.30
N ALA A 95 4.08 9.62 -0.47
CA ALA A 95 3.24 10.21 -1.49
C ALA A 95 3.73 9.93 -2.92
N ALA A 96 5.04 9.78 -3.14
CA ALA A 96 5.63 9.50 -4.45
C ALA A 96 5.07 8.23 -5.11
N ASN A 97 4.81 7.19 -4.31
CA ASN A 97 4.15 5.98 -4.77
C ASN A 97 2.73 6.23 -5.30
N ASP A 98 1.95 7.04 -4.59
CA ASP A 98 0.61 7.39 -5.02
C ASP A 98 0.62 8.33 -6.24
N ILE A 99 1.61 9.23 -6.35
CA ILE A 99 1.81 10.04 -7.57
C ILE A 99 2.01 9.15 -8.79
N GLY A 100 2.93 8.18 -8.72
CA GLY A 100 3.16 7.24 -9.83
C GLY A 100 1.92 6.41 -10.17
N PHE A 101 1.16 6.01 -9.14
CA PHE A 101 -0.09 5.28 -9.31
C PHE A 101 -1.18 6.10 -10.01
N LEU A 102 -1.40 7.35 -9.59
CA LEU A 102 -2.43 8.24 -10.13
C LEU A 102 -2.22 8.52 -11.62
N VAL A 103 -0.96 8.69 -12.05
CA VAL A 103 -0.62 8.93 -13.46
C VAL A 103 -1.00 7.75 -14.36
N CYS A 104 -0.90 6.51 -13.84
CA CYS A 104 -1.04 5.31 -14.66
C CYS A 104 -2.40 4.61 -14.55
N VAL A 105 -3.09 4.66 -13.40
CA VAL A 105 -4.25 3.79 -13.09
C VAL A 105 -5.42 3.94 -14.05
N LEU A 106 -5.82 5.16 -14.41
CA LEU A 106 -6.96 5.39 -15.31
C LEU A 106 -6.64 4.96 -16.75
N PHE A 107 -5.39 5.17 -17.18
CA PHE A 107 -4.93 4.73 -18.50
C PHE A 107 -4.82 3.21 -18.57
N ALA A 108 -4.28 2.58 -17.54
CA ALA A 108 -4.22 1.13 -17.40
C ALA A 108 -5.63 0.53 -17.47
N ALA A 109 -6.60 1.06 -16.72
CA ALA A 109 -7.99 0.60 -16.73
C ALA A 109 -8.58 0.48 -18.14
N HIS A 110 -8.32 1.47 -19.00
CA HIS A 110 -8.76 1.45 -20.39
C HIS A 110 -8.07 0.36 -21.22
N LEU A 111 -6.77 0.16 -20.99
CA LEU A 111 -5.98 -0.85 -21.68
C LEU A 111 -6.28 -2.28 -21.23
N ALA A 112 -6.88 -2.49 -20.05
CA ALA A 112 -7.17 -3.80 -19.46
C ALA A 112 -7.87 -4.77 -20.43
N THR A 113 -8.80 -4.28 -21.25
CA THR A 113 -9.56 -5.12 -22.20
C THR A 113 -8.83 -5.38 -23.52
N LYS A 114 -7.77 -4.61 -23.81
CA LYS A 114 -7.07 -4.59 -25.10
C LYS A 114 -5.74 -5.30 -25.08
N VAL A 115 -5.08 -5.33 -23.93
CA VAL A 115 -3.75 -5.95 -23.75
C VAL A 115 -3.85 -7.44 -23.42
N HIS A 116 -2.71 -8.13 -23.49
CA HIS A 116 -2.57 -9.48 -22.97
C HIS A 116 -2.39 -9.43 -21.44
N VAL A 117 -3.51 -9.45 -20.72
CA VAL A 117 -3.58 -9.15 -19.28
C VAL A 117 -2.57 -9.93 -18.43
N ALA A 118 -2.47 -11.27 -18.58
CA ALA A 118 -1.56 -12.09 -17.77
C ALA A 118 -0.07 -11.70 -17.92
N ARG A 119 0.42 -11.54 -19.17
CA ARG A 119 1.77 -11.05 -19.44
C ARG A 119 1.99 -9.63 -18.93
N SER A 120 0.99 -8.77 -19.03
CA SER A 120 1.10 -7.40 -18.49
C SER A 120 1.21 -7.39 -16.97
N LEU A 121 0.55 -8.31 -16.26
CA LEU A 121 0.72 -8.50 -14.81
C LEU A 121 2.14 -8.97 -14.45
N GLY A 122 2.73 -9.83 -15.28
CA GLY A 122 4.14 -10.20 -15.17
C GLY A 122 5.08 -8.99 -15.31
N VAL A 123 4.86 -8.14 -16.31
CA VAL A 123 5.66 -6.91 -16.52
C VAL A 123 5.54 -5.96 -15.33
N THR A 124 4.32 -5.74 -14.81
CA THR A 124 4.15 -4.87 -13.63
C THR A 124 4.84 -5.44 -12.39
N MET A 125 4.87 -6.76 -12.24
CA MET A 125 5.54 -7.41 -11.10
C MET A 125 7.07 -7.28 -11.19
N ILE A 126 7.64 -7.39 -12.39
CA ILE A 126 9.07 -7.09 -12.62
C ILE A 126 9.36 -5.62 -12.28
N LEU A 127 8.48 -4.71 -12.69
CA LEU A 127 8.62 -3.28 -12.39
C LEU A 127 8.64 -3.01 -10.88
N PHE A 128 7.76 -3.68 -10.12
CA PHE A 128 7.76 -3.67 -8.64
C PHE A 128 9.07 -4.18 -8.03
N GLY A 129 9.63 -5.25 -8.59
CA GLY A 129 10.89 -5.81 -8.12
C GLY A 129 12.06 -4.86 -8.36
N ILE A 130 12.15 -4.28 -9.57
CA ILE A 130 13.17 -3.30 -9.93
C ILE A 130 13.03 -2.02 -9.09
N SER A 131 11.81 -1.53 -8.86
CA SER A 131 11.59 -0.35 -8.01
C SER A 131 12.08 -0.59 -6.58
N GLY A 132 11.80 -1.76 -6.00
CA GLY A 132 12.30 -2.14 -4.68
C GLY A 132 13.82 -2.11 -4.61
N ILE A 133 14.50 -2.78 -5.57
CA ILE A 133 15.97 -2.79 -5.64
C ILE A 133 16.51 -1.36 -5.81
N SER A 134 15.86 -0.52 -6.62
CA SER A 134 16.23 0.89 -6.78
C SER A 134 16.17 1.68 -5.46
N CYS A 135 15.21 1.40 -4.59
CA CYS A 135 15.11 2.06 -3.27
C CYS A 135 16.28 1.68 -2.33
N SER A 136 16.93 0.53 -2.54
CA SER A 136 18.12 0.12 -1.75
C SER A 136 19.42 0.76 -2.22
N LEU A 137 19.44 1.34 -3.43
CA LEU A 137 20.64 1.89 -4.07
C LEU A 137 21.39 2.95 -3.24
N PRO A 138 20.75 3.86 -2.48
CA PRO A 138 21.47 4.84 -1.68
C PRO A 138 22.43 4.22 -0.66
N HIS A 139 22.09 3.04 -0.12
CA HIS A 139 22.98 2.35 0.81
C HIS A 139 24.27 1.89 0.11
N PHE A 140 24.18 1.34 -1.10
CA PHE A 140 25.35 0.89 -1.84
C PHE A 140 26.22 2.03 -2.35
N LEU A 141 25.63 3.20 -2.63
CA LEU A 141 26.35 4.38 -3.09
C LEU A 141 27.02 5.16 -1.96
N PHE A 142 26.37 5.27 -0.79
CA PHE A 142 26.77 6.20 0.26
C PHE A 142 26.89 5.58 1.66
N GLY A 143 26.52 4.30 1.84
CA GLY A 143 26.43 3.63 3.14
C GLY A 143 27.76 3.56 3.90
N ALA A 144 28.89 3.54 3.20
CA ALA A 144 30.23 3.56 3.81
C ALA A 144 30.72 4.97 4.16
N SER A 145 30.08 6.03 3.64
CA SER A 145 30.56 7.41 3.79
C SER A 145 29.94 8.15 4.99
N VAL A 146 28.75 7.74 5.45
CA VAL A 146 28.04 8.39 6.57
C VAL A 146 28.47 7.85 7.94
N ASN A 147 28.97 6.61 8.00
CA ASN A 147 29.32 5.91 9.24
C ASN A 147 30.83 5.79 9.50
N LYS A 148 31.68 6.50 8.73
CA LYS A 148 33.13 6.51 9.04
C LYS A 148 33.35 7.29 10.33
N ASP A 149 33.74 6.56 11.37
CA ASP A 149 34.32 7.14 12.58
C ASP A 149 35.50 8.06 12.18
N PRO A 150 35.59 9.28 12.73
CA PRO A 150 36.77 10.13 12.58
C PRO A 150 38.04 9.57 13.24
N THR A 151 38.02 8.37 13.83
CA THR A 151 39.08 7.89 14.74
C THR A 151 40.06 6.91 14.11
N THR A 152 40.03 6.69 12.79
CA THR A 152 41.02 5.83 12.12
C THR A 152 41.90 6.60 11.13
N ASP A 153 42.49 7.71 11.57
CA ASP A 153 43.75 8.20 11.03
C ASP A 153 44.68 8.57 12.18
N ASN A 154 45.80 7.84 12.28
CA ASN A 154 46.81 7.94 13.32
C ASN A 154 47.55 9.29 13.28
N SER A 155 47.69 9.97 14.42
CA SER A 155 48.99 10.25 15.09
C SER A 155 48.89 11.40 16.10
N ASN A 156 49.26 11.13 17.35
CA ASN A 156 49.81 12.05 18.34
C ASN A 156 49.21 13.47 18.44
N SER A 157 48.13 13.62 19.20
CA SER A 157 47.88 14.87 19.92
C SER A 157 47.05 14.60 21.18
N THR A 158 47.66 14.97 22.30
CA THR A 158 47.16 15.12 23.67
C THR A 158 45.64 15.13 23.86
N GLU A 159 45.22 14.36 24.86
CA GLU A 159 43.91 14.43 25.55
C GLU A 159 43.36 15.85 25.57
N SER A 160 42.34 16.12 24.76
CA SER A 160 41.42 17.21 25.01
C SER A 160 40.19 16.61 25.70
N ASN A 161 39.99 17.01 26.96
CA ASN A 161 38.75 16.81 27.69
C ASN A 161 37.60 17.41 26.87
N PHE A 162 36.92 16.57 26.09
CA PHE A 162 35.68 16.94 25.42
C PHE A 162 34.60 17.04 26.50
N SER A 163 34.52 18.22 27.12
CA SER A 163 33.48 18.60 28.05
C SER A 163 32.11 18.29 27.45
N LYS A 164 31.34 17.53 28.24
CA LYS A 164 29.89 17.34 28.16
C LYS A 164 29.21 18.55 27.52
N GLN A 165 28.62 18.38 26.35
CA GLN A 165 27.72 19.39 25.78
C GLN A 165 26.57 19.65 26.76
N PRO A 166 26.14 20.90 26.96
CA PRO A 166 24.98 21.20 27.80
C PRO A 166 23.71 20.70 27.12
N PHE A 167 22.93 19.91 27.84
CA PHE A 167 21.61 19.43 27.44
C PHE A 167 20.62 20.61 27.52
N VAL A 168 20.24 21.17 26.37
CA VAL A 168 19.31 22.32 26.32
C VAL A 168 17.88 21.81 26.11
N GLY A 169 17.17 21.54 27.21
CA GLY A 169 15.71 21.53 27.24
C GLY A 169 15.19 22.93 27.54
N SER A 170 14.02 23.32 27.05
CA SER A 170 13.43 24.63 27.41
C SER A 170 12.92 24.57 28.86
N PHE A 171 13.53 25.35 29.75
CA PHE A 171 13.15 25.47 31.17
C PHE A 171 12.06 26.53 31.38
N CYS A 172 11.45 26.55 32.57
CA CYS A 172 10.63 27.69 32.98
C CYS A 172 11.56 28.88 33.31
N ASP A 173 11.73 29.81 32.37
CA ASP A 173 12.50 31.03 32.62
C ASP A 173 11.77 31.92 33.65
N MET A 174 12.29 31.95 34.88
CA MET A 174 11.89 32.95 35.88
C MET A 174 12.96 34.05 36.07
N PHE A 175 14.05 34.05 35.30
CA PHE A 175 15.12 35.05 35.45
C PHE A 175 15.59 35.64 34.12
N ASN A 176 15.36 36.95 33.99
CA ASN A 176 15.92 37.81 32.95
C ASN A 176 17.41 38.03 33.25
N ILE A 177 18.29 37.15 32.74
CA ILE A 177 19.73 37.42 32.71
C ILE A 177 20.13 37.58 31.25
N SER A 178 20.33 38.85 30.90
CA SER A 178 21.02 39.30 29.70
C SER A 178 22.46 38.79 29.76
N GLY A 179 22.80 37.84 28.89
CA GLY A 179 24.17 37.35 28.75
C GLY A 179 24.23 36.22 27.75
N ASP A 180 24.67 36.52 26.53
CA ASP A 180 24.98 35.55 25.48
C ASP A 180 25.96 34.48 26.01
N PRO A 181 25.60 33.19 26.01
CA PRO A 181 26.55 32.13 26.29
C PRO A 181 26.80 31.34 25.00
N CYS A 182 27.69 31.81 24.13
CA CYS A 182 28.47 30.98 23.21
C CYS A 182 29.46 31.83 22.40
N GLY A 183 30.68 31.99 22.93
CA GLY A 183 31.86 32.27 22.09
C GLY A 183 32.48 30.94 21.69
N ILE A 184 32.36 30.55 20.42
CA ILE A 184 33.07 29.38 19.87
C ILE A 184 33.75 29.81 18.55
N ASP A 185 35.02 29.45 18.44
CA ASP A 185 36.00 29.88 17.44
C ASP A 185 35.57 29.71 15.96
N ALA A 186 35.80 30.76 15.17
CA ALA A 186 35.42 30.86 13.75
C ALA A 186 36.11 29.86 12.80
N ALA A 187 37.15 29.14 13.25
CA ALA A 187 37.89 28.17 12.44
C ALA A 187 37.27 26.76 12.44
N LEU A 188 36.58 26.35 13.51
CA LEU A 188 35.87 25.06 13.58
C LEU A 188 34.66 25.06 12.63
N ASN A 189 33.99 26.21 12.53
CA ASN A 189 32.83 26.43 11.68
C ASN A 189 33.09 26.14 10.20
N THR A 190 34.32 26.30 9.69
CA THR A 190 34.61 26.12 8.25
C THR A 190 34.78 24.65 7.86
N ALA A 191 35.35 23.81 8.74
CA ALA A 191 35.45 22.37 8.53
C ALA A 191 34.11 21.67 8.79
N GLU A 192 33.38 22.12 9.81
CA GLU A 192 32.04 21.66 10.16
C GLU A 192 30.99 22.08 9.09
N GLN A 193 31.11 23.27 8.47
CA GLN A 193 30.30 23.65 7.29
C GLN A 193 30.62 22.83 6.04
N LYS A 194 31.89 22.48 5.78
CA LYS A 194 32.26 21.63 4.63
C LYS A 194 31.80 20.18 4.80
N ALA A 195 31.85 19.64 6.01
CA ALA A 195 31.29 18.33 6.34
C ALA A 195 29.75 18.34 6.30
N GLY A 196 29.12 19.40 6.81
CA GLY A 196 27.66 19.59 6.77
C GLY A 196 27.11 19.68 5.35
N THR A 197 27.74 20.45 4.46
CA THR A 197 27.33 20.59 3.05
C THR A 197 27.52 19.30 2.23
N ALA A 198 28.53 18.47 2.55
CA ALA A 198 28.70 17.16 1.92
C ALA A 198 27.62 16.16 2.40
N SER A 199 27.35 16.13 3.71
CA SER A 199 26.31 15.30 4.33
C SER A 199 24.90 15.66 3.80
N GLU A 200 24.61 16.95 3.65
CA GLU A 200 23.33 17.44 3.11
C GLU A 200 23.14 16.99 1.64
N LYS A 201 24.17 17.09 0.80
CA LYS A 201 24.10 16.62 -0.59
C LYS A 201 23.87 15.11 -0.69
N VAL A 202 24.50 14.31 0.17
CA VAL A 202 24.29 12.86 0.22
C VAL A 202 22.84 12.53 0.63
N SER A 203 22.30 13.25 1.63
CA SER A 203 20.90 13.11 2.06
C SER A 203 19.92 13.47 0.94
N GLN A 204 20.15 14.57 0.22
CA GLN A 204 19.32 15.00 -0.91
C GLN A 204 19.35 14.01 -2.10
N ILE A 205 20.52 13.51 -2.49
CA ILE A 205 20.62 12.51 -3.58
C ILE A 205 19.91 11.21 -3.18
N SER A 206 20.12 10.76 -1.93
CA SER A 206 19.46 9.56 -1.40
C SER A 206 17.94 9.69 -1.41
N PHE A 207 17.43 10.86 -1.01
CA PHE A 207 16.01 11.19 -1.06
C PHE A 207 15.46 11.09 -2.49
N LEU A 208 16.13 11.69 -3.49
CA LEU A 208 15.69 11.66 -4.89
C LEU A 208 15.64 10.24 -5.46
N ILE A 209 16.64 9.40 -5.16
CA ILE A 209 16.69 8.01 -5.61
C ILE A 209 15.50 7.22 -5.03
N ILE A 210 15.21 7.37 -3.74
CA ILE A 210 14.09 6.69 -3.09
C ILE A 210 12.76 7.19 -3.69
N VAL A 211 12.58 8.49 -3.86
CA VAL A 211 11.36 9.07 -4.48
C VAL A 211 11.14 8.52 -5.89
N LEU A 212 12.18 8.46 -6.72
CA LEU A 212 12.08 7.88 -8.08
C LEU A 212 11.71 6.39 -8.04
N GLY A 213 12.30 5.64 -7.11
CA GLY A 213 11.96 4.23 -6.89
C GLY A 213 10.49 4.06 -6.48
N MET A 214 10.01 4.86 -5.52
CA MET A 214 8.60 4.83 -5.08
C MET A 214 7.65 5.23 -6.21
N CYS A 215 7.97 6.26 -7.00
CA CYS A 215 7.20 6.61 -8.19
C CYS A 215 7.07 5.41 -9.15
N LEU A 216 8.20 4.74 -9.45
CA LEU A 216 8.23 3.56 -10.32
C LEU A 216 7.37 2.41 -9.77
N GLN A 217 7.37 2.23 -8.44
CA GLN A 217 6.50 1.27 -7.75
C GLN A 217 5.02 1.60 -7.98
N GLY A 218 4.65 2.89 -7.91
CA GLY A 218 3.32 3.38 -8.21
C GLY A 218 2.84 3.05 -9.62
N PHE A 219 3.72 3.21 -10.62
CA PHE A 219 3.43 2.81 -12.01
C PHE A 219 3.12 1.31 -12.13
N GLY A 220 3.84 0.46 -11.39
CA GLY A 220 3.56 -0.98 -11.34
C GLY A 220 2.26 -1.33 -10.62
N LYS A 221 1.93 -0.59 -9.55
CA LYS A 221 0.72 -0.76 -8.72
C LYS A 221 -0.55 -0.55 -9.54
N ALA A 222 -0.55 0.43 -10.42
CA ALA A 222 -1.72 0.88 -11.17
C ALA A 222 -2.41 -0.20 -12.03
N PRO A 223 -1.73 -0.88 -12.97
CA PRO A 223 -2.39 -1.94 -13.73
C PRO A 223 -2.69 -3.17 -12.86
N ASN A 224 -1.86 -3.43 -11.84
CA ASN A 224 -1.98 -4.61 -10.98
C ASN A 224 -3.33 -4.64 -10.22
N THR A 225 -3.84 -3.48 -9.77
CA THR A 225 -5.14 -3.40 -9.05
C THR A 225 -6.33 -3.80 -9.92
N SER A 226 -6.29 -3.50 -11.22
CA SER A 226 -7.46 -3.65 -12.10
C SER A 226 -7.38 -4.92 -12.96
N TYR A 227 -6.19 -5.30 -13.41
CA TYR A 227 -5.99 -6.35 -14.41
C TYR A 227 -6.30 -7.74 -13.88
N ALA A 228 -5.85 -8.06 -12.65
CA ALA A 228 -6.07 -9.38 -12.08
C ALA A 228 -7.54 -9.67 -11.83
N LEU A 229 -8.28 -8.67 -11.35
CA LEU A 229 -9.71 -8.79 -11.12
C LEU A 229 -10.49 -9.00 -12.42
N VAL A 230 -10.16 -8.22 -13.46
CA VAL A 230 -10.77 -8.40 -14.79
C VAL A 230 -10.42 -9.77 -15.37
N TYR A 231 -9.17 -10.22 -15.26
CA TYR A 231 -8.76 -11.53 -15.75
C TYR A 231 -9.51 -12.68 -15.06
N VAL A 232 -9.66 -12.62 -13.74
CA VAL A 232 -10.41 -13.62 -12.99
C VAL A 232 -11.89 -13.59 -13.37
N ASP A 233 -12.51 -12.42 -13.48
CA ASP A 233 -13.93 -12.29 -13.85
C ASP A 233 -14.21 -12.83 -15.26
N ASP A 234 -13.34 -12.50 -16.23
CA ASP A 234 -13.50 -12.94 -17.63
C ASP A 234 -13.29 -14.45 -17.82
N ASN A 235 -12.48 -15.09 -16.95
CA ASN A 235 -12.10 -16.49 -17.09
C ASN A 235 -12.76 -17.44 -16.06
N THR A 236 -13.62 -16.94 -15.18
CA THR A 236 -14.38 -17.76 -14.22
C THR A 236 -15.88 -17.73 -14.49
N LYS A 237 -16.60 -18.72 -13.95
CA LYS A 237 -18.07 -18.64 -13.86
C LYS A 237 -18.42 -17.56 -12.84
N LYS A 238 -19.40 -16.70 -13.14
CA LYS A 238 -19.88 -15.61 -12.25
C LYS A 238 -20.15 -16.04 -10.80
N VAL A 239 -20.53 -17.31 -10.58
CA VAL A 239 -20.78 -17.88 -9.25
C VAL A 239 -19.48 -18.09 -8.45
N ASN A 240 -18.37 -18.39 -9.13
CA ASN A 240 -17.09 -18.71 -8.52
C ASN A 240 -16.14 -17.50 -8.50
N THR A 241 -16.41 -16.42 -9.25
CA THR A 241 -15.54 -15.23 -9.29
C THR A 241 -15.26 -14.68 -7.89
N GLY A 242 -16.29 -14.54 -7.05
CA GLY A 242 -16.14 -14.01 -5.69
C GLY A 242 -15.21 -14.83 -4.80
N PHE A 243 -15.12 -16.15 -5.02
CA PHE A 243 -14.21 -17.02 -4.27
C PHE A 243 -12.74 -16.72 -4.62
N TYR A 244 -12.42 -16.63 -5.91
CA TYR A 244 -11.05 -16.33 -6.36
C TYR A 244 -10.63 -14.90 -6.00
N ILE A 245 -11.53 -13.92 -6.10
CA ILE A 245 -11.28 -12.55 -5.61
C ILE A 245 -10.99 -12.56 -4.11
N GLY A 246 -11.74 -13.35 -3.34
CA GLY A 246 -11.52 -13.52 -1.90
C GLY A 246 -10.15 -14.08 -1.56
N ILE A 247 -9.66 -15.08 -2.32
CA ILE A 247 -8.29 -15.62 -2.17
C ILE A 247 -7.25 -14.53 -2.42
N ILE A 248 -7.35 -13.83 -3.56
CA ILE A 248 -6.42 -12.74 -3.90
C ILE A 248 -6.39 -11.69 -2.79
N ALA A 249 -7.55 -11.25 -2.32
CA ALA A 249 -7.67 -10.26 -1.26
C ALA A 249 -7.06 -10.75 0.07
N ALA A 250 -7.38 -11.98 0.49
CA ALA A 250 -6.86 -12.55 1.75
C ALA A 250 -5.33 -12.71 1.73
N THR A 251 -4.77 -13.21 0.62
CA THR A 251 -3.31 -13.35 0.47
C THR A 251 -2.63 -11.99 0.39
N SER A 252 -3.29 -10.95 -0.14
CA SER A 252 -2.75 -9.58 -0.16
C SER A 252 -2.54 -9.01 1.24
N VAL A 253 -3.38 -9.38 2.22
CA VAL A 253 -3.26 -8.94 3.62
C VAL A 253 -2.02 -9.52 4.30
N LEU A 254 -1.51 -10.67 3.84
CA LEU A 254 -0.24 -11.23 4.32
C LEU A 254 0.97 -10.39 3.90
N GLY A 255 0.83 -9.53 2.90
CA GLY A 255 1.86 -8.58 2.47
C GLY A 255 2.29 -7.63 3.58
N PRO A 256 1.41 -6.77 4.12
CA PRO A 256 1.71 -5.93 5.28
C PRO A 256 2.26 -6.70 6.48
N VAL A 257 1.68 -7.87 6.80
CA VAL A 257 2.13 -8.72 7.92
C VAL A 257 3.58 -9.15 7.72
N SER A 258 3.91 -9.69 6.55
CA SER A 258 5.29 -10.08 6.22
C SER A 258 6.25 -8.89 6.19
N ALA A 259 5.81 -7.71 5.74
CA ALA A 259 6.61 -6.50 5.70
C ALA A 259 7.03 -6.03 7.10
N PHE A 260 6.09 -5.96 8.04
CA PHE A 260 6.40 -5.56 9.42
C PHE A 260 7.16 -6.66 10.19
N LEU A 261 6.81 -7.95 10.02
CA LEU A 261 7.56 -9.04 10.66
C LEU A 261 9.03 -9.07 10.21
N LEU A 262 9.25 -9.16 8.90
CA LEU A 262 10.61 -9.26 8.35
C LEU A 262 11.33 -7.92 8.44
N GLY A 263 10.61 -6.79 8.40
CA GLY A 263 11.12 -5.48 8.77
C GLY A 263 11.69 -5.45 10.18
N GLY A 264 10.97 -5.97 11.17
CA GLY A 264 11.48 -6.11 12.54
C GLY A 264 12.74 -6.98 12.64
N VAL A 265 12.80 -8.09 11.89
CA VAL A 265 14.00 -8.93 11.82
C VAL A 265 15.18 -8.16 11.23
N PHE A 266 15.01 -7.49 10.10
CA PHE A 266 16.09 -6.74 9.45
C PHE A 266 16.52 -5.51 10.26
N SER A 267 15.62 -4.89 11.03
CA SER A 267 15.95 -3.79 11.93
C SER A 267 16.82 -4.21 13.14
N ARG A 268 16.85 -5.51 13.48
CA ARG A 268 17.76 -6.08 14.51
C ARG A 268 19.18 -6.32 14.00
N ILE A 269 19.39 -6.30 12.70
CA ILE A 269 20.70 -6.48 12.09
C ILE A 269 21.28 -5.09 11.85
N TYR A 270 22.54 -4.88 12.25
CA TYR A 270 23.20 -3.61 12.02
C TYR A 270 23.39 -3.34 10.52
N VAL A 271 23.36 -2.06 10.12
CA VAL A 271 23.36 -1.66 8.70
C VAL A 271 24.52 -2.22 7.86
N THR A 272 25.71 -2.41 8.44
CA THR A 272 26.89 -3.00 7.77
C THR A 272 26.98 -4.53 7.84
N LEU A 273 26.00 -5.19 8.50
CA LEU A 273 25.99 -6.64 8.79
C LEU A 273 27.12 -7.12 9.72
N GLU A 274 27.87 -6.20 10.32
CA GLU A 274 28.98 -6.50 11.24
C GLU A 274 28.50 -6.70 12.67
N VAL A 275 29.26 -7.50 13.44
CA VAL A 275 29.04 -7.68 14.87
C VAL A 275 29.58 -6.44 15.59
N THR A 276 28.69 -5.61 16.12
CA THR A 276 29.04 -4.42 16.89
C THR A 276 28.66 -4.60 18.35
N GLN A 277 29.32 -3.85 19.25
CA GLN A 277 28.96 -3.77 20.67
C GLN A 277 27.74 -2.85 20.92
N LEU A 278 27.20 -2.24 19.86
CA LEU A 278 26.06 -1.34 19.92
C LEU A 278 24.79 -2.18 20.07
N THR A 279 23.95 -1.84 21.05
CA THR A 279 22.63 -2.47 21.22
C THR A 279 21.58 -1.74 20.35
N PRO A 280 20.48 -2.39 19.96
CA PRO A 280 19.39 -1.74 19.21
C PRO A 280 18.73 -0.52 19.87
N ARG A 281 18.97 -0.33 21.18
CA ARG A 281 18.52 0.86 21.94
C ARG A 281 19.46 2.05 21.79
N HIS A 282 20.70 1.82 21.37
CA HIS A 282 21.69 2.89 21.29
C HIS A 282 21.27 3.92 20.22
N PRO A 283 21.38 5.24 20.46
CA PRO A 283 20.92 6.27 19.51
C PRO A 283 21.64 6.23 18.15
N ARG A 284 22.84 5.64 18.10
CA ARG A 284 23.61 5.41 16.86
C ARG A 284 23.27 4.10 16.14
N TRP A 285 22.36 3.28 16.68
CA TRP A 285 21.95 2.04 16.03
C TRP A 285 21.06 2.33 14.82
N ILE A 286 21.46 1.80 13.67
CA ILE A 286 20.68 1.85 12.45
C ILE A 286 20.52 0.42 11.92
N GLY A 287 19.28 0.00 11.75
CA GLY A 287 18.94 -1.32 11.22
C GLY A 287 19.23 -1.44 9.72
N ALA A 288 19.38 -2.67 9.23
CA ALA A 288 19.62 -3.00 7.83
C ALA A 288 18.36 -2.81 6.95
N TRP A 289 17.90 -1.56 6.83
CA TRP A 289 16.69 -1.17 6.10
C TRP A 289 16.72 -1.49 4.60
N TRP A 290 17.91 -1.57 4.00
CA TRP A 290 18.08 -1.83 2.57
C TRP A 290 17.88 -3.31 2.22
N LEU A 291 18.05 -4.21 3.19
CA LEU A 291 18.10 -5.65 2.96
C LEU A 291 16.76 -6.20 2.46
N GLY A 292 15.65 -5.77 3.07
CA GLY A 292 14.32 -6.24 2.64
C GLY A 292 13.94 -5.77 1.24
N PHE A 293 14.36 -4.57 0.83
CA PHE A 293 14.14 -4.08 -0.53
C PHE A 293 14.80 -4.98 -1.59
N VAL A 294 16.02 -5.45 -1.32
CA VAL A 294 16.73 -6.39 -2.20
C VAL A 294 16.08 -7.76 -2.19
N VAL A 295 15.81 -8.32 -1.00
CA VAL A 295 15.25 -9.67 -0.86
C VAL A 295 13.87 -9.78 -1.50
N PHE A 296 12.93 -8.90 -1.14
CA PHE A 296 11.58 -8.96 -1.71
C PHE A 296 11.55 -8.49 -3.16
N GLY A 297 12.45 -7.57 -3.55
CA GLY A 297 12.61 -7.13 -4.93
C GLY A 297 12.98 -8.28 -5.86
N LEU A 298 14.00 -9.07 -5.49
CA LEU A 298 14.43 -10.25 -6.26
C LEU A 298 13.34 -11.33 -6.28
N LEU A 299 12.72 -11.62 -5.14
CA LEU A 299 11.63 -12.59 -5.06
C LEU A 299 10.44 -12.19 -5.93
N ALA A 300 10.10 -10.90 -6.01
CA ALA A 300 9.02 -10.41 -6.87
C ALA A 300 9.34 -10.62 -8.37
N VAL A 301 10.59 -10.37 -8.80
CA VAL A 301 11.03 -10.65 -10.18
C VAL A 301 10.92 -12.15 -10.50
N ILE A 302 11.34 -13.01 -9.58
CA ILE A 302 11.25 -14.47 -9.76
C ILE A 302 9.78 -14.92 -9.81
N ALA A 303 8.94 -14.41 -8.91
CA ALA A 303 7.51 -14.71 -8.88
C ALA A 303 6.74 -14.21 -10.11
N ALA A 304 7.30 -13.27 -10.88
CA ALA A 304 6.71 -12.80 -12.13
C ALA A 304 6.85 -13.81 -13.28
N ILE A 305 7.89 -14.67 -13.27
CA ILE A 305 8.22 -15.58 -14.39
C ILE A 305 7.04 -16.51 -14.77
N PRO A 306 6.36 -17.18 -13.81
CA PRO A 306 5.23 -18.05 -14.15
C PRO A 306 4.06 -17.31 -14.82
N LEU A 307 3.87 -16.01 -14.53
CA LEU A 307 2.75 -15.23 -15.08
C LEU A 307 2.85 -15.03 -16.60
N PHE A 308 4.06 -15.02 -17.16
CA PHE A 308 4.27 -14.89 -18.60
C PHE A 308 3.83 -16.11 -19.40
N CYS A 309 3.72 -17.27 -18.75
CA CYS A 309 3.36 -18.53 -19.39
C CYS A 309 1.85 -18.67 -19.62
N PHE A 310 1.02 -17.87 -18.93
CA PHE A 310 -0.44 -17.97 -19.02
C PHE A 310 -1.00 -17.36 -20.31
N PRO A 311 -2.06 -17.96 -20.89
CA PRO A 311 -2.68 -17.50 -22.12
C PRO A 311 -3.59 -16.29 -21.89
N ARG A 312 -3.98 -15.65 -22.99
CA ARG A 312 -4.88 -14.49 -22.98
C ARG A 312 -6.27 -14.86 -22.45
N LYS A 313 -6.75 -16.05 -22.79
CA LYS A 313 -8.01 -16.63 -22.32
C LYS A 313 -7.77 -18.06 -21.92
N LEU A 314 -8.32 -18.48 -20.79
CA LEU A 314 -8.21 -19.87 -20.36
C LEU A 314 -9.13 -20.77 -21.21
N PRO A 315 -8.68 -21.96 -21.61
CA PRO A 315 -9.50 -22.91 -22.34
C PRO A 315 -10.69 -23.33 -21.47
N ARG A 316 -11.92 -23.12 -21.97
CA ARG A 316 -13.12 -23.60 -21.27
C ARG A 316 -13.18 -25.12 -21.37
N SER A 317 -13.31 -25.79 -20.22
CA SER A 317 -13.47 -27.24 -20.17
C SER A 317 -14.64 -27.70 -21.05
N LYS A 318 -14.38 -28.65 -21.95
CA LYS A 318 -15.40 -29.31 -22.77
C LYS A 318 -16.23 -30.21 -21.85
N VAL A 319 -17.52 -29.94 -21.72
CA VAL A 319 -18.44 -30.83 -21.01
C VAL A 319 -18.80 -31.96 -21.98
N LYS A 320 -18.52 -33.21 -21.61
CA LYS A 320 -19.01 -34.37 -22.36
C LYS A 320 -20.47 -34.59 -21.99
N ASP A 321 -21.37 -34.54 -22.96
CA ASP A 321 -22.76 -34.96 -22.76
C ASP A 321 -22.83 -36.48 -22.50
N ALA A 322 -23.93 -36.94 -21.88
CA ALA A 322 -24.19 -38.35 -21.55
C ALA A 322 -24.20 -39.33 -22.76
N ARG A 323 -24.01 -38.83 -23.99
CA ARG A 323 -23.87 -39.59 -25.25
C ARG A 323 -22.43 -39.71 -25.75
N GLY A 324 -21.42 -39.25 -24.99
CA GLY A 324 -20.01 -39.40 -25.36
C GLY A 324 -19.51 -38.47 -26.47
N ASN A 325 -20.33 -37.52 -26.94
CA ASN A 325 -19.93 -36.50 -27.91
C ASN A 325 -19.31 -35.29 -27.21
N ASP A 326 -18.20 -34.80 -27.76
CA ASP A 326 -17.57 -33.53 -27.38
C ASP A 326 -18.47 -32.36 -27.80
N THR A 327 -19.41 -31.96 -26.94
CA THR A 327 -20.12 -30.70 -27.11
C THR A 327 -19.31 -29.57 -26.46
N THR A 328 -18.83 -28.64 -27.29
CA THR A 328 -18.44 -27.33 -26.77
C THR A 328 -19.67 -26.74 -26.09
N SER A 329 -19.66 -26.65 -24.76
CA SER A 329 -20.65 -25.91 -23.99
C SER A 329 -20.69 -24.45 -24.46
N ALA A 330 -21.50 -24.17 -25.48
CA ALA A 330 -22.07 -22.87 -25.74
C ALA A 330 -23.20 -22.65 -24.73
N GLY A 331 -22.83 -22.56 -23.44
CA GLY A 331 -23.73 -21.98 -22.44
C GLY A 331 -23.95 -20.52 -22.81
N ASN A 332 -25.19 -20.17 -23.14
CA ASN A 332 -25.73 -18.85 -23.47
C ASN A 332 -24.66 -17.77 -23.70
N VAL A 333 -24.30 -17.58 -24.98
CA VAL A 333 -23.71 -16.32 -25.41
C VAL A 333 -24.76 -15.25 -25.20
N ASP A 334 -24.59 -14.48 -24.14
CA ASP A 334 -25.21 -13.18 -23.99
C ASP A 334 -24.60 -12.30 -25.10
N LEU A 335 -25.26 -12.29 -26.26
CA LEU A 335 -24.95 -11.41 -27.38
C LEU A 335 -25.48 -10.00 -27.07
N SER A 336 -25.06 -9.45 -25.93
CA SER A 336 -25.40 -8.11 -25.44
C SER A 336 -24.14 -7.27 -25.29
N LYS A 337 -23.29 -7.29 -26.33
CA LYS A 337 -22.47 -6.12 -26.67
C LYS A 337 -22.92 -5.66 -28.05
N PRO A 338 -23.83 -4.67 -28.16
CA PRO A 338 -24.10 -4.07 -29.45
C PRO A 338 -22.83 -3.37 -29.90
N VAL A 339 -22.19 -3.89 -30.95
CA VAL A 339 -21.34 -3.07 -31.81
C VAL A 339 -22.29 -2.09 -32.47
N LEU A 340 -22.36 -0.89 -31.90
CA LEU A 340 -23.09 0.23 -32.49
C LEU A 340 -22.34 0.65 -33.76
N SER A 341 -22.65 0.00 -34.88
CA SER A 341 -22.38 0.51 -36.21
C SER A 341 -23.72 0.90 -36.83
N HIS A 342 -24.22 2.07 -36.44
CA HIS A 342 -25.25 2.75 -37.21
C HIS A 342 -24.56 3.83 -38.02
N ASP A 343 -24.35 3.53 -39.30
CA ASP A 343 -24.60 4.41 -40.44
C ASP A 343 -23.86 3.86 -41.65
N SER A 344 -24.62 3.29 -42.59
CA SER A 344 -24.39 3.32 -44.05
C SER A 344 -25.42 2.43 -44.75
N LEU A 345 -26.67 2.90 -44.86
CA LEU A 345 -27.59 2.42 -45.90
C LEU A 345 -27.83 3.57 -46.89
N LYS A 346 -26.84 3.82 -47.75
CA LYS A 346 -27.05 4.43 -49.08
C LYS A 346 -25.76 4.37 -49.91
N GLN A 347 -25.62 3.36 -50.77
CA GLN A 347 -25.52 3.52 -52.22
C GLN A 347 -25.16 2.19 -52.89
N ARG A 348 -25.90 1.92 -53.96
CA ARG A 348 -25.75 0.81 -54.91
C ARG A 348 -24.49 0.97 -55.76
N HIS A 349 -24.08 -0.19 -56.30
CA HIS A 349 -23.45 -0.44 -57.60
C HIS A 349 -21.91 -0.44 -57.70
N GLY A 350 -21.40 -1.53 -58.30
CA GLY A 350 -20.12 -1.55 -59.03
C GLY A 350 -19.17 -2.67 -58.62
N ASP A 351 -18.98 -3.63 -59.52
CA ASP A 351 -18.04 -4.75 -59.44
C ASP A 351 -16.60 -4.37 -59.06
N LYS A 352 -15.93 -5.27 -58.32
CA LYS A 352 -14.75 -6.02 -58.81
C LYS A 352 -14.17 -6.91 -57.71
N ILE A 353 -14.01 -8.17 -58.08
CA ILE A 353 -13.23 -9.20 -57.41
C ILE A 353 -11.76 -8.74 -57.32
N ALA A 354 -11.21 -8.66 -56.11
CA ALA A 354 -9.77 -8.56 -55.91
C ALA A 354 -9.37 -9.35 -54.65
N ASN A 355 -8.57 -10.39 -54.89
CA ASN A 355 -7.94 -11.24 -53.88
C ASN A 355 -7.15 -10.43 -52.85
N CYS A 356 -7.23 -10.82 -51.58
CA CYS A 356 -6.41 -10.25 -50.51
C CYS A 356 -5.61 -11.35 -49.82
N HIS A 357 -4.44 -11.66 -50.38
CA HIS A 357 -3.30 -12.19 -49.65
C HIS A 357 -2.41 -11.01 -49.25
N THR A 358 -2.44 -10.58 -47.99
CA THR A 358 -1.30 -9.90 -47.34
C THR A 358 -1.41 -10.00 -45.81
N ALA A 359 -0.26 -10.30 -45.22
CA ALA A 359 0.07 -10.45 -43.79
C ALA A 359 -0.33 -9.24 -42.90
N PRO A 360 -0.34 -9.39 -41.55
CA PRO A 360 -0.86 -8.34 -40.67
C PRO A 360 0.13 -7.18 -40.56
N SER A 361 -0.13 -6.11 -41.30
CA SER A 361 0.58 -4.84 -41.13
C SER A 361 0.18 -4.17 -39.82
N SER A 362 1.16 -3.95 -38.95
CA SER A 362 1.09 -3.08 -37.76
C SER A 362 0.39 -1.75 -38.08
N LYS A 363 -0.84 -1.57 -37.59
CA LYS A 363 -1.56 -0.30 -37.74
C LYS A 363 -0.97 0.72 -36.77
N ARG A 364 -0.32 1.76 -37.30
CA ARG A 364 0.03 2.99 -36.57
C ARG A 364 -1.19 3.49 -35.81
N LEU A 365 -1.04 3.68 -34.50
CA LEU A 365 -2.06 4.19 -33.60
C LEU A 365 -2.34 5.66 -33.92
N GLY A 366 -3.29 5.92 -34.82
CA GLY A 366 -3.63 7.28 -35.24
C GLY A 366 -4.28 8.10 -34.11
N PHE A 367 -3.92 9.38 -33.99
CA PHE A 367 -4.44 10.34 -33.01
C PHE A 367 -6.00 10.39 -32.95
N ARG A 368 -6.68 10.20 -34.09
CA ARG A 368 -8.15 10.10 -34.16
C ARG A 368 -8.73 8.89 -33.41
N SER A 369 -8.01 7.76 -33.40
CA SER A 369 -8.39 6.59 -32.61
C SER A 369 -8.22 6.88 -31.12
N LEU A 370 -7.17 7.61 -30.73
CA LEU A 370 -6.94 8.02 -29.34
C LEU A 370 -8.06 8.94 -28.82
N ILE A 371 -8.49 9.93 -29.61
CA ILE A 371 -9.59 10.84 -29.27
C ILE A 371 -10.91 10.08 -29.08
N LYS A 372 -11.22 9.12 -29.96
CA LYS A 372 -12.42 8.29 -29.83
C LYS A 372 -12.41 7.51 -28.52
N HIS A 373 -11.28 6.88 -28.19
CA HIS A 373 -11.12 6.15 -26.94
C HIS A 373 -11.23 7.05 -25.70
N TYR A 374 -10.67 8.26 -25.77
CA TYR A 374 -10.78 9.25 -24.70
C TYR A 374 -12.24 9.70 -24.49
N ARG A 375 -13.00 9.92 -25.57
CA ARG A 375 -14.42 10.28 -25.47
C ARG A 375 -15.26 9.16 -24.85
N GLU A 376 -15.02 7.91 -25.23
CA GLU A 376 -15.68 6.74 -24.64
C GLU A 376 -15.34 6.57 -23.15
N PHE A 377 -14.09 6.87 -22.78
CA PHE A 377 -13.62 6.89 -21.39
C PHE A 377 -14.37 7.96 -20.57
N ILE A 378 -14.38 9.21 -21.01
CA ILE A 378 -15.06 10.32 -20.33
C ILE A 378 -16.56 10.02 -20.18
N ALA A 379 -17.20 9.49 -21.23
CA ALA A 379 -18.61 9.13 -21.17
C ALA A 379 -18.90 8.06 -20.09
N SER A 380 -18.04 7.05 -19.98
CA SER A 380 -18.17 5.99 -18.95
C SER A 380 -17.95 6.55 -17.54
N LEU A 381 -16.97 7.44 -17.36
CA LEU A 381 -16.72 8.13 -16.10
C LEU A 381 -17.91 9.00 -15.67
N CYS A 382 -18.48 9.78 -16.60
CA CYS A 382 -19.66 10.61 -16.34
C CYS A 382 -20.87 9.75 -15.93
N ARG A 383 -21.13 8.62 -16.61
CA ARG A 383 -22.21 7.69 -16.20
C ARG A 383 -22.03 7.20 -14.77
N LEU A 384 -20.80 6.93 -14.39
CA LEU A 384 -20.47 6.41 -13.06
C LEU A 384 -20.65 7.48 -11.97
N LEU A 385 -20.24 8.72 -12.25
CA LEU A 385 -20.40 9.86 -11.34
C LEU A 385 -21.86 10.35 -11.20
N VAL A 386 -22.72 10.03 -12.17
CA VAL A 386 -24.17 10.31 -12.07
C VAL A 386 -24.89 9.32 -11.17
N ASN A 387 -24.30 8.15 -10.88
CA ASN A 387 -24.90 7.17 -9.98
C ASN A 387 -24.69 7.58 -8.51
N PRO A 388 -25.73 8.04 -7.78
CA PRO A 388 -25.59 8.57 -6.44
C PRO A 388 -25.08 7.53 -5.44
N ILE A 389 -25.45 6.26 -5.61
CA ILE A 389 -25.02 5.16 -4.73
C ILE A 389 -23.51 4.95 -4.86
N TYR A 390 -23.00 5.01 -6.10
CA TYR A 390 -21.57 4.88 -6.35
C TYR A 390 -20.79 6.06 -5.75
N VAL A 391 -21.26 7.30 -5.97
CA VAL A 391 -20.61 8.50 -5.42
C VAL A 391 -20.55 8.46 -3.89
N CYS A 392 -21.66 8.15 -3.21
CA CYS A 392 -21.67 8.01 -1.76
C CYS A 392 -20.71 6.91 -1.27
N TRP A 393 -20.59 5.81 -2.02
CA TRP A 393 -19.66 4.73 -1.69
C TRP A 393 -18.19 5.16 -1.86
N VAL A 394 -17.87 5.90 -2.94
CA VAL A 394 -16.52 6.46 -3.14
C VAL A 394 -16.16 7.43 -2.01
N VAL A 395 -17.06 8.35 -1.63
CA VAL A 395 -16.83 9.26 -0.51
C VAL A 395 -16.61 8.50 0.80
N SER A 396 -17.44 7.49 1.10
CA SER A 396 -17.25 6.64 2.28
C SER A 396 -15.93 5.87 2.24
N SER A 397 -15.50 5.43 1.06
CA SER A 397 -14.21 4.78 0.84
C SER A 397 -13.04 5.71 1.14
N CYS A 398 -13.11 7.00 0.77
CA CYS A 398 -12.07 7.98 1.08
C CYS A 398 -11.86 8.10 2.59
N PHE A 399 -12.94 8.33 3.37
CA PHE A 399 -12.84 8.39 4.84
C PHE A 399 -12.30 7.10 5.45
N TYR A 400 -12.72 5.97 4.89
CA TYR A 400 -12.25 4.65 5.34
C TYR A 400 -10.74 4.46 5.08
N ILE A 401 -10.24 4.82 3.91
CA ILE A 401 -8.81 4.68 3.56
C ILE A 401 -7.96 5.72 4.28
N PHE A 402 -8.42 6.95 4.42
CA PHE A 402 -7.75 7.97 5.21
C PHE A 402 -7.45 7.48 6.64
N MET A 403 -8.45 6.85 7.28
CA MET A 403 -8.29 6.26 8.61
C MET A 403 -7.27 5.10 8.63
N ILE A 404 -7.27 4.22 7.62
CA ILE A 404 -6.28 3.12 7.51
C ILE A 404 -4.88 3.68 7.29
N ALA A 405 -4.72 4.61 6.35
CA ALA A 405 -3.42 5.16 5.96
C ALA A 405 -2.76 5.85 7.16
N GLY A 406 -3.50 6.70 7.87
CA GLY A 406 -3.01 7.33 9.10
C GLY A 406 -2.66 6.30 10.17
N SER A 407 -3.53 5.32 10.41
CA SER A 407 -3.26 4.27 11.42
C SER A 407 -2.02 3.45 11.06
N THR A 408 -1.93 2.93 9.83
CA THR A 408 -0.81 2.08 9.39
C THR A 408 0.55 2.78 9.41
N ALA A 409 0.61 4.06 9.00
CA ALA A 409 1.86 4.81 8.92
C ALA A 409 2.39 5.23 10.31
N PHE A 410 1.50 5.58 11.23
CA PHE A 410 1.89 6.14 12.53
C PHE A 410 1.81 5.13 13.68
N TYR A 411 1.12 4.00 13.54
CA TYR A 411 1.04 2.98 14.59
C TYR A 411 2.41 2.48 15.10
N PRO A 412 3.36 2.04 14.24
CA PRO A 412 4.69 1.62 14.72
C PRO A 412 5.46 2.79 15.35
N LYS A 413 5.40 4.00 14.75
CA LYS A 413 6.03 5.21 15.32
C LYS A 413 5.47 5.56 16.70
N TYR A 414 4.17 5.38 16.89
CA TYR A 414 3.49 5.63 18.16
C TYR A 414 3.97 4.62 19.21
N LEU A 415 4.05 3.33 18.86
CA LEU A 415 4.62 2.30 19.72
C LEU A 415 6.08 2.60 20.10
N GLU A 416 6.90 3.05 19.14
CA GLU A 416 8.30 3.41 19.38
C GLU A 416 8.45 4.64 20.27
N ARG A 417 7.67 5.70 20.03
CA ARG A 417 7.88 6.99 20.73
C ARG A 417 7.13 7.11 22.05
N VAL A 418 5.92 6.57 22.15
CA VAL A 418 5.08 6.72 23.34
C VAL A 418 5.34 5.62 24.35
N PHE A 419 5.51 4.38 23.90
CA PHE A 419 5.79 3.24 24.78
C PHE A 419 7.28 2.89 24.86
N ASP A 420 8.16 3.72 24.29
CA ASP A 420 9.62 3.53 24.23
C ASP A 420 10.02 2.12 23.75
N LEU A 421 9.26 1.57 22.81
CA LEU A 421 9.53 0.24 22.28
C LEU A 421 10.64 0.30 21.23
N GLU A 422 11.50 -0.71 21.26
CA GLU A 422 12.49 -0.91 20.20
C GLU A 422 11.78 -1.10 18.84
N VAL A 423 12.36 -0.57 17.76
CA VAL A 423 11.82 -0.62 16.39
C VAL A 423 11.32 -2.03 16.01
N HIS A 424 12.08 -3.05 16.36
CA HIS A 424 11.73 -4.43 16.04
C HIS A 424 10.54 -4.96 16.86
N THR A 425 10.45 -4.59 18.14
CA THR A 425 9.34 -4.99 19.02
C THR A 425 8.05 -4.28 18.61
N ALA A 426 8.14 -2.99 18.28
CA ALA A 426 7.02 -2.23 17.71
C ALA A 426 6.53 -2.85 16.38
N ASN A 427 7.44 -3.23 15.49
CA ASN A 427 7.12 -3.90 14.24
C ASN A 427 6.50 -5.29 14.44
N TYR A 428 6.96 -6.09 15.42
CA TYR A 428 6.34 -7.38 15.74
C TYR A 428 4.92 -7.24 16.29
N ILE A 429 4.69 -6.29 17.21
CA ILE A 429 3.35 -6.01 17.75
C ILE A 429 2.43 -5.56 16.63
N THR A 430 2.89 -4.62 15.79
CA THR A 430 2.15 -4.15 14.61
C THR A 430 1.76 -5.33 13.72
N ALA A 431 2.69 -6.20 13.37
CA ALA A 431 2.40 -7.35 12.54
C ALA A 431 1.40 -8.33 13.19
N ALA A 432 1.52 -8.60 14.49
CA ALA A 432 0.59 -9.46 15.22
C ALA A 432 -0.84 -8.87 15.22
N THR A 433 -0.97 -7.55 15.37
CA THR A 433 -2.23 -6.82 15.28
C THR A 433 -2.86 -6.94 13.88
N PHE A 434 -2.09 -6.71 12.81
CA PHE A 434 -2.59 -6.89 11.44
C PHE A 434 -2.94 -8.37 11.13
N MET A 435 -2.12 -9.32 11.58
CA MET A 435 -2.33 -10.74 11.29
C MET A 435 -3.61 -11.28 11.94
N SER A 436 -3.80 -11.00 13.23
CA SER A 436 -4.99 -11.47 13.96
C SER A 436 -6.27 -10.78 13.47
N ALA A 437 -6.22 -9.45 13.31
CA ALA A 437 -7.41 -8.66 13.03
C ALA A 437 -7.79 -8.62 11.55
N SER A 438 -6.84 -8.35 10.65
CA SER A 438 -7.14 -8.14 9.23
C SER A 438 -7.35 -9.46 8.47
N PHE A 439 -6.47 -10.44 8.63
CA PHE A 439 -6.62 -11.73 7.94
C PHE A 439 -7.83 -12.50 8.51
N GLY A 440 -7.93 -12.59 9.84
CA GLY A 440 -9.07 -13.20 10.52
C GLY A 440 -10.41 -12.52 10.16
N GLY A 441 -10.45 -11.19 10.17
CA GLY A 441 -11.66 -10.42 9.86
C GLY A 441 -12.15 -10.59 8.42
N VAL A 442 -11.27 -10.55 7.41
CA VAL A 442 -11.68 -10.74 6.01
C VAL A 442 -12.24 -12.15 5.79
N PHE A 443 -11.59 -13.17 6.35
CA PHE A 443 -12.03 -14.56 6.22
C PHE A 443 -13.40 -14.77 6.90
N VAL A 444 -13.53 -14.32 8.14
CA VAL A 444 -14.79 -14.41 8.90
C VAL A 444 -15.89 -13.60 8.22
N GLY A 445 -15.61 -12.39 7.72
CA GLY A 445 -16.58 -11.56 6.99
C GLY A 445 -17.09 -12.22 5.70
N GLY A 446 -16.19 -12.91 4.98
CA GLY A 446 -16.55 -13.72 3.82
C GLY A 446 -17.39 -14.95 4.17
N PHE A 447 -17.04 -15.66 5.25
CA PHE A 447 -17.79 -16.79 5.75
C PHE A 447 -19.21 -16.40 6.20
N LEU A 448 -19.36 -15.32 6.97
CA LEU A 448 -20.66 -14.79 7.40
C LEU A 448 -21.52 -14.40 6.19
N SER A 449 -20.94 -13.68 5.23
CA SER A 449 -21.62 -13.25 4.00
C SER A 449 -22.20 -14.45 3.22
N ARG A 450 -21.44 -15.56 3.16
CA ARG A 450 -21.86 -16.80 2.51
C ARG A 450 -22.90 -17.56 3.32
N ARG A 451 -22.67 -17.75 4.63
CA ARG A 451 -23.52 -18.55 5.52
C ARG A 451 -24.94 -17.98 5.65
N TYR A 452 -25.04 -16.65 5.69
CA TYR A 452 -26.31 -15.93 5.84
C TYR A 452 -26.93 -15.48 4.51
N LYS A 453 -26.30 -15.79 3.36
CA LYS A 453 -26.74 -15.40 2.01
C LYS A 453 -27.18 -13.93 1.97
N MET A 454 -26.28 -13.03 2.36
CA MET A 454 -26.64 -11.64 2.60
C MET A 454 -27.11 -10.94 1.30
N THR A 455 -28.33 -10.39 1.36
CA THR A 455 -28.82 -9.46 0.34
C THR A 455 -28.06 -8.13 0.44
N ALA A 456 -28.08 -7.30 -0.60
CA ALA A 456 -27.36 -6.02 -0.58
C ALA A 456 -27.77 -5.14 0.62
N MET A 457 -29.06 -5.15 0.97
CA MET A 457 -29.58 -4.44 2.15
C MET A 457 -29.02 -4.98 3.47
N ARG A 458 -28.93 -6.30 3.63
CA ARG A 458 -28.34 -6.91 4.84
C ARG A 458 -26.84 -6.61 4.93
N CYS A 459 -26.12 -6.58 3.80
CA CYS A 459 -24.72 -6.18 3.76
C CYS A 459 -24.53 -4.71 4.22
N LEU A 460 -25.44 -3.82 3.80
CA LEU A 460 -25.40 -2.42 4.19
C LEU A 460 -25.69 -2.25 5.70
N GLN A 461 -26.73 -2.91 6.21
CA GLN A 461 -27.06 -2.90 7.65
C GLN A 461 -25.90 -3.41 8.51
N PHE A 462 -25.29 -4.53 8.11
CA PHE A 462 -24.11 -5.07 8.77
C PHE A 462 -22.93 -4.09 8.72
N SER A 463 -22.72 -3.45 7.57
CA SER A 463 -21.66 -2.45 7.42
C SER A 463 -21.84 -1.28 8.40
N CYS A 464 -23.05 -0.74 8.50
CA CYS A 464 -23.37 0.35 9.43
C CYS A 464 -23.16 -0.06 10.89
N LEU A 465 -23.59 -1.26 11.28
CA LEU A 465 -23.44 -1.77 12.65
C LEU A 465 -21.97 -1.93 13.02
N MET A 466 -21.17 -2.51 12.13
CA MET A 466 -19.74 -2.70 12.37
C MET A 466 -18.96 -1.38 12.36
N THR A 467 -19.36 -0.38 11.55
CA THR A 467 -18.77 0.96 11.64
C THR A 467 -19.12 1.66 12.95
N ALA A 468 -20.36 1.54 13.44
CA ALA A 468 -20.74 2.08 14.74
C ALA A 468 -19.90 1.46 15.87
N LEU A 469 -19.71 0.14 15.83
CA LEU A 469 -18.84 -0.57 16.76
C LEU A 469 -17.40 -0.04 16.72
N SER A 470 -16.84 0.21 15.53
CA SER A 470 -15.47 0.73 15.38
C SER A 470 -15.28 2.13 16.00
N VAL A 471 -16.30 2.98 15.92
CA VAL A 471 -16.29 4.32 16.51
C VAL A 471 -16.36 4.24 18.03
N MET A 472 -17.22 3.38 18.58
CA MET A 472 -17.35 3.21 20.03
C MET A 472 -16.07 2.71 20.69
N ILE A 473 -15.25 1.91 20.00
CA ILE A 473 -13.96 1.45 20.52
C ILE A 473 -12.93 2.60 20.58
N SER A 474 -13.14 3.69 19.83
CA SER A 474 -12.16 4.78 19.70
C SER A 474 -12.30 5.88 20.77
N THR A 475 -13.38 5.94 21.53
CA THR A 475 -13.68 7.06 22.44
C THR A 475 -13.12 6.91 23.86
N HIS A 476 -11.94 6.30 24.02
CA HIS A 476 -11.35 6.05 25.34
C HIS A 476 -9.98 6.74 25.49
N ASP A 477 -9.95 8.06 25.35
CA ASP A 477 -8.75 8.85 25.66
C ASP A 477 -8.71 9.23 27.15
N PRO A 478 -7.57 9.09 27.83
CA PRO A 478 -7.34 9.74 29.11
C PRO A 478 -7.18 11.23 28.85
N HIS A 479 -8.06 12.05 29.42
CA HIS A 479 -7.93 13.51 29.41
C HIS A 479 -6.52 13.91 29.89
N LEU A 480 -5.76 14.61 29.03
CA LEU A 480 -4.62 15.40 29.49
C LEU A 480 -5.18 16.48 30.41
N SER A 481 -5.05 16.26 31.72
CA SER A 481 -5.34 17.28 32.71
C SER A 481 -4.34 18.42 32.51
N GLU A 482 -4.82 19.59 32.08
CA GLU A 482 -4.12 20.85 32.30
C GLU A 482 -3.95 21.01 33.82
N ASN A 483 -2.80 20.57 34.34
CA ASN A 483 -2.53 20.72 35.75
C ASN A 483 -2.25 22.21 36.01
N SER A 484 -3.01 22.82 36.92
CA SER A 484 -2.90 24.24 37.32
C SER A 484 -1.51 24.65 37.87
N CYS A 485 -0.61 23.69 38.08
CA CYS A 485 0.73 23.84 38.66
C CYS A 485 1.76 24.51 37.74
N ASN A 486 1.57 24.48 36.42
CA ASN A 486 2.49 25.12 35.46
C ASN A 486 1.96 26.46 34.91
N ARG A 487 0.85 27.00 35.46
CA ARG A 487 0.23 28.26 34.99
C ARG A 487 1.15 29.48 35.02
N GLY A 488 2.21 29.45 35.83
CA GLY A 488 3.25 30.49 35.88
C GLY A 488 4.29 30.39 34.76
N CYS A 489 4.28 29.31 33.97
CA CYS A 489 5.24 29.08 32.90
C CYS A 489 4.54 29.23 31.54
N ASN A 490 5.01 30.16 30.70
CA ASN A 490 4.53 30.32 29.33
C ASN A 490 5.27 29.33 28.39
N CYS A 491 5.02 28.03 28.60
CA CYS A 491 5.72 26.98 27.88
C CYS A 491 5.38 27.00 26.38
N ARG A 492 6.40 26.88 25.53
CA ARG A 492 6.18 26.68 24.09
C ARG A 492 5.81 25.23 23.79
N ASP A 493 4.67 25.04 23.14
CA ASP A 493 4.16 23.72 22.71
C ASP A 493 4.93 23.07 21.55
N ASN A 494 5.95 23.74 21.00
CA ASN A 494 6.69 23.23 19.83
C ASN A 494 7.92 22.37 20.18
N SER A 495 8.24 22.20 21.47
CA SER A 495 9.47 21.51 21.92
C SER A 495 9.15 20.34 22.84
N TYR A 496 8.94 19.16 22.26
CA TYR A 496 8.72 17.91 23.00
C TYR A 496 10.04 17.36 23.56
N PHE A 497 10.18 17.37 24.89
CA PHE A 497 11.34 16.85 25.62
C PHE A 497 10.84 16.09 26.85
N PRO A 498 10.39 14.83 26.70
CA PRO A 498 9.69 14.13 27.77
C PRO A 498 10.59 13.93 28.99
N ILE A 499 9.99 14.11 30.17
CA ILE A 499 10.61 13.80 31.45
C ILE A 499 9.67 12.91 32.27
N CYS A 500 10.25 12.03 33.07
CA CYS A 500 9.53 11.18 33.99
C CYS A 500 9.61 11.79 35.39
N GLY A 501 8.46 12.20 35.94
CA GLY A 501 8.40 12.57 37.34
C GLY A 501 8.49 11.34 38.25
N ASP A 502 9.01 11.52 39.46
CA ASP A 502 8.99 10.49 40.50
C ASP A 502 7.57 10.01 40.87
N ASP A 503 6.54 10.74 40.43
CA ASP A 503 5.13 10.34 40.54
C ASP A 503 4.68 9.33 39.48
N GLY A 504 5.62 8.86 38.63
CA GLY A 504 5.37 7.88 37.57
C GLY A 504 4.61 8.46 36.37
N LYS A 505 4.50 9.80 36.26
CA LYS A 505 3.86 10.47 35.13
C LYS A 505 4.88 11.09 34.20
N THR A 506 4.64 10.95 32.90
CA THR A 506 5.45 11.58 31.86
C THR A 506 4.90 12.97 31.56
N TYR A 507 5.77 13.99 31.62
CA TYR A 507 5.44 15.37 31.28
C TYR A 507 5.98 15.72 29.89
N TYR A 508 5.25 16.59 29.17
CA TYR A 508 5.57 16.96 27.78
C TYR A 508 6.95 17.62 27.63
N SER A 509 7.32 18.46 28.59
CA SER A 509 8.65 19.06 28.69
C SER A 509 9.00 19.40 30.14
N PRO A 510 10.28 19.70 30.46
CA PRO A 510 10.67 20.20 31.78
C PRO A 510 9.86 21.42 32.22
N CYS A 511 9.56 22.33 31.28
CA CYS A 511 8.70 23.48 31.52
C CYS A 511 7.25 23.06 31.87
N HIS A 512 6.68 22.06 31.19
CA HIS A 512 5.33 21.59 31.50
C HIS A 512 5.21 20.89 32.87
N ALA A 513 6.32 20.34 33.37
CA ALA A 513 6.41 19.85 34.74
C ALA A 513 6.72 20.95 35.77
N GLY A 514 6.95 22.19 35.33
CA GLY A 514 7.29 23.32 36.18
C GLY A 514 8.70 23.24 36.77
N CYS A 515 9.64 22.55 36.12
CA CYS A 515 11.01 22.39 36.61
C CYS A 515 11.86 23.64 36.37
N LEU A 516 12.67 24.01 37.36
CA LEU A 516 13.53 25.20 37.34
C LEU A 516 15.03 24.90 37.21
N LEU A 517 15.46 23.68 37.52
CA LEU A 517 16.87 23.29 37.56
C LEU A 517 17.10 21.98 36.79
N ALA A 518 18.27 21.84 36.16
CA ALA A 518 18.75 20.56 35.62
C ALA A 518 20.24 20.36 35.87
N GLU A 519 20.57 19.18 36.40
CA GLU A 519 21.94 18.72 36.54
C GLU A 519 22.03 17.27 36.04
N HIS A 520 22.97 16.99 35.13
CA HIS A 520 23.30 15.62 34.70
C HIS A 520 22.10 14.74 34.25
N GLY A 521 21.06 15.33 33.63
CA GLY A 521 19.86 14.60 33.19
C GLY A 521 18.79 14.40 34.27
N ILE A 522 18.96 15.03 35.44
CA ILE A 522 17.99 15.08 36.53
C ILE A 522 17.46 16.50 36.63
N TYR A 523 16.14 16.64 36.58
CA TYR A 523 15.40 17.88 36.77
C TYR A 523 14.94 18.01 38.21
N GLN A 524 15.06 19.21 38.76
CA GLN A 524 14.72 19.51 40.14
C GLN A 524 13.81 20.73 40.25
N ASN A 525 13.13 20.82 41.39
CA ASN A 525 12.17 21.88 41.71
C ASN A 525 11.03 21.95 40.70
N CYS A 526 10.44 20.79 40.40
CA CYS A 526 9.32 20.65 39.47
C CYS A 526 7.99 20.83 40.22
N SER A 527 7.30 21.96 40.01
CA SER A 527 6.06 22.30 40.72
C SER A 527 4.90 21.34 40.46
N CYS A 528 4.92 20.62 39.34
CA CYS A 528 3.88 19.67 38.96
C CYS A 528 4.15 18.23 39.38
N VAL A 529 5.33 17.94 39.95
CA VAL A 529 5.75 16.60 40.37
C VAL A 529 5.73 16.53 41.89
N LEU A 530 5.11 15.49 42.47
CA LEU A 530 4.88 15.39 43.91
C LEU A 530 6.19 15.43 44.73
N SER A 531 7.24 14.76 44.26
CA SER A 531 8.57 14.71 44.89
C SER A 531 9.50 15.84 44.44
N GLY A 532 9.08 16.68 43.49
CA GLY A 532 9.87 17.79 42.95
C GLY A 532 11.07 17.40 42.09
N GLN A 533 11.28 16.11 41.81
CA GLN A 533 12.34 15.58 40.93
C GLN A 533 11.76 14.83 39.74
N ALA A 534 12.45 14.95 38.60
CA ALA A 534 12.15 14.21 37.39
C ALA A 534 13.44 13.83 36.65
N VAL A 535 13.40 12.76 35.87
CA VAL A 535 14.54 12.30 35.06
C VAL A 535 14.24 12.43 33.57
N THR A 536 15.28 12.60 32.75
CA THR A 536 15.13 12.62 31.29
C THR A 536 14.52 11.31 30.77
N GLY A 537 13.57 11.41 29.85
CA GLY A 537 12.91 10.25 29.24
C GLY A 537 11.46 10.11 29.67
N VAL A 538 10.77 9.13 29.09
CA VAL A 538 9.40 8.77 29.49
C VAL A 538 9.45 7.84 30.70
N CYS A 539 8.42 7.85 31.54
CA CYS A 539 8.34 6.88 32.64
C CYS A 539 8.21 5.46 32.09
N GLU A 540 8.74 4.47 32.81
CA GLU A 540 8.46 3.07 32.51
C GLU A 540 6.95 2.82 32.67
N PHE A 541 6.25 2.72 31.54
CA PHE A 541 4.83 2.41 31.54
C PHE A 541 4.64 0.96 32.01
N GLY A 542 3.81 0.75 33.02
CA GLY A 542 3.34 -0.59 33.35
C GLY A 542 2.69 -1.24 32.10
N CYS A 543 3.01 -2.52 31.84
CA CYS A 543 2.60 -3.23 30.63
C CYS A 543 1.08 -3.22 30.35
N SER A 544 0.23 -2.90 31.35
CA SER A 544 -1.23 -2.89 31.26
C SER A 544 -1.78 -1.93 30.17
N HIS A 545 -1.22 -0.72 30.03
CA HIS A 545 -1.69 0.25 29.04
C HIS A 545 -1.31 -0.11 27.60
N LEU A 546 -0.13 -0.74 27.42
CA LEU A 546 0.30 -1.27 26.13
C LEU A 546 -0.67 -2.36 25.65
N TYR A 547 -1.00 -3.33 26.51
CA TYR A 547 -1.95 -4.38 26.16
C TYR A 547 -3.34 -3.82 25.83
N GLY A 548 -3.83 -2.84 26.59
CA GLY A 548 -5.10 -2.16 26.30
C GLY A 548 -5.11 -1.49 24.93
N TYR A 549 -4.03 -0.77 24.58
CA TYR A 549 -3.88 -0.11 23.28
C TYR A 549 -3.79 -1.11 22.11
N VAL A 550 -3.06 -2.21 22.30
CA VAL A 550 -2.95 -3.28 21.29
C VAL A 550 -4.31 -3.98 21.09
N ILE A 551 -5.02 -4.32 22.17
CA ILE A 551 -6.35 -4.96 22.10
C ILE A 551 -7.35 -4.03 21.41
N SER A 552 -7.38 -2.74 21.77
CA SER A 552 -8.27 -1.77 21.13
C SER A 552 -7.93 -1.57 19.64
N GLY A 553 -6.63 -1.57 19.29
CA GLY A 553 -6.16 -1.60 17.91
C GLY A 553 -6.65 -2.83 17.14
N CYS A 554 -6.51 -4.02 17.73
CA CYS A 554 -6.99 -5.28 17.14
C CYS A 554 -8.50 -5.27 16.91
N LEU A 555 -9.31 -4.85 17.90
CA LEU A 555 -10.76 -4.78 17.76
C LEU A 555 -11.20 -3.80 16.67
N ARG A 556 -10.53 -2.64 16.56
CA ARG A 556 -10.76 -1.67 15.48
C ARG A 556 -10.45 -2.28 14.11
N LEU A 557 -9.26 -2.83 13.92
CA LEU A 557 -8.89 -3.48 12.65
C LEU A 557 -9.77 -4.68 12.30
N LEU A 558 -10.25 -5.43 13.30
CA LEU A 558 -11.12 -6.58 13.10
C LEU A 558 -12.49 -6.14 12.59
N SER A 559 -13.08 -5.14 13.25
CA SER A 559 -14.38 -4.57 12.84
C SER A 559 -14.32 -4.03 11.40
N MET A 560 -13.18 -3.44 11.05
CA MET A 560 -12.88 -2.92 9.72
C MET A 560 -12.75 -4.03 8.67
N ALA A 561 -12.00 -5.08 8.99
CA ALA A 561 -11.74 -6.20 8.09
C ALA A 561 -13.00 -7.06 7.84
N LEU A 562 -13.85 -7.24 8.85
CA LEU A 562 -15.16 -7.91 8.72
C LEU A 562 -16.07 -7.21 7.70
N ASN A 563 -15.93 -5.89 7.55
CA ASN A 563 -16.69 -5.09 6.60
C ASN A 563 -16.19 -5.15 5.16
N PHE A 564 -15.00 -5.68 4.91
CA PHE A 564 -14.40 -5.66 3.57
C PHE A 564 -15.28 -6.38 2.54
N VAL A 565 -15.62 -7.65 2.79
CA VAL A 565 -16.41 -8.47 1.84
C VAL A 565 -17.83 -7.93 1.64
N PRO A 566 -18.61 -7.60 2.68
CA PRO A 566 -19.92 -6.97 2.52
C PRO A 566 -19.88 -5.70 1.68
N LYS A 567 -18.89 -4.82 1.88
CA LYS A 567 -18.69 -3.60 1.09
C LYS A 567 -18.41 -3.90 -0.38
N THR A 568 -17.55 -4.88 -0.68
CA THR A 568 -17.27 -5.29 -2.07
C THR A 568 -18.51 -5.87 -2.77
N ILE A 569 -19.35 -6.63 -2.06
CA ILE A 569 -20.59 -7.19 -2.62
C ILE A 569 -21.58 -6.08 -3.00
N VAL A 570 -21.74 -5.07 -2.15
CA VAL A 570 -22.61 -3.91 -2.43
C VAL A 570 -22.11 -3.16 -3.66
N PHE A 571 -20.79 -2.92 -3.72
CA PHE A 571 -20.14 -2.27 -4.86
C PHE A 571 -20.37 -3.02 -6.19
N MET A 572 -20.16 -4.34 -6.23
CA MET A 572 -20.33 -5.12 -7.46
C MET A 572 -21.78 -5.15 -7.97
N ARG A 573 -22.75 -4.91 -7.07
CA ARG A 573 -24.19 -4.88 -7.38
C ARG A 573 -24.70 -3.49 -7.78
N CYS A 574 -24.05 -2.41 -7.35
CA CYS A 574 -24.50 -1.04 -7.67
C CYS A 574 -24.01 -0.51 -9.02
N VAL A 575 -23.00 -1.17 -9.63
CA VAL A 575 -22.42 -0.78 -10.93
C VAL A 575 -22.84 -1.73 -12.05
N PRO A 576 -23.33 -1.21 -13.21
CA PRO A 576 -23.61 -2.02 -14.41
C PRO A 576 -22.39 -2.81 -14.89
N GLU A 577 -22.58 -4.01 -15.45
CA GLU A 577 -21.46 -4.90 -15.84
C GLU A 577 -20.48 -4.26 -16.83
N GLN A 578 -20.98 -3.42 -17.74
CA GLN A 578 -20.18 -2.71 -18.75
C GLN A 578 -19.21 -1.67 -18.15
N ASP A 579 -19.53 -1.13 -16.97
CA ASP A 579 -18.78 -0.04 -16.32
C ASP A 579 -17.97 -0.52 -15.10
N ARG A 580 -18.03 -1.83 -14.76
CA ARG A 580 -17.35 -2.40 -13.59
C ARG A 580 -15.82 -2.25 -13.61
N SER A 581 -15.17 -2.49 -14.75
CA SER A 581 -13.71 -2.36 -14.86
C SER A 581 -13.24 -0.91 -14.63
N MET A 582 -14.05 0.05 -15.07
CA MET A 582 -13.82 1.47 -14.84
C MET A 582 -14.02 1.82 -13.36
N SER A 583 -15.12 1.37 -12.75
CA SER A 583 -15.39 1.66 -11.34
C SER A 583 -14.35 1.08 -10.39
N LEU A 584 -13.81 -0.09 -10.71
CA LEU A 584 -12.73 -0.74 -9.98
C LEU A 584 -11.41 0.04 -10.04
N SER A 585 -11.24 0.93 -11.01
CA SER A 585 -10.03 1.73 -11.17
C SER A 585 -10.21 3.17 -10.68
N VAL A 586 -11.42 3.73 -10.85
CA VAL A 586 -11.76 5.07 -10.38
C VAL A 586 -11.76 5.13 -8.85
N MET A 587 -12.25 4.11 -8.15
CA MET A 587 -12.24 4.13 -6.68
C MET A 587 -10.82 4.20 -6.09
N PRO A 588 -9.88 3.30 -6.44
CA PRO A 588 -8.48 3.43 -6.02
C PRO A 588 -7.85 4.76 -6.43
N PHE A 589 -8.16 5.29 -7.62
CA PHE A 589 -7.69 6.61 -8.05
C PHE A 589 -8.13 7.72 -7.08
N VAL A 590 -9.42 7.78 -6.74
CA VAL A 590 -9.92 8.79 -5.80
C VAL A 590 -9.32 8.58 -4.39
N ASN A 591 -9.18 7.33 -3.95
CA ASN A 591 -8.59 7.02 -2.64
C ASN A 591 -7.08 7.31 -2.54
N SER A 592 -6.36 7.39 -3.65
CA SER A 592 -4.94 7.80 -3.65
C SER A 592 -4.79 9.31 -3.81
N LEU A 593 -5.86 10.02 -4.17
CA LEU A 593 -5.86 11.48 -4.31
C LEU A 593 -6.14 12.18 -2.97
N PHE A 594 -6.89 11.53 -2.08
CA PHE A 594 -7.30 12.01 -0.75
C PHE A 594 -6.83 11.04 0.32
#